data_AF-A0A6J8DNK2-F1
#
_entry.id   AF-A0A6J8DNK2-F1
#
_cell.length_a   1.000
_cell.length_b   1.000
_cell.length_c   1.000
_cell.angle_alpha   90.00
_cell.angle_beta   90.00
_cell.angle_gamma   90.00
#
_symmetry.space_group_name_H-M   'P 1'
#
loop_
_entity.id
_entity.type
_entity.pdbx_description
1 polymer ?
#
loop_
_entity_poly.entity_id
_entity_poly.type
_entity_poly.pdbx_seq_one_letter_code
_entity_poly.pdbx_strand_id
1 'polypeptide(L)'
;MLSNIGFVEAMSDMNYDCVVIHDVDILPEDDRNLYICADNPIHMAVKVEQFGYRLPYEEFIGGVTTFSNAQYREINGFSNLYFGWGGEDDDLYRRILYHNYELIRPFEDFGICGSVLHKEALKSSDRKKYLKFSENLGLIVLNNFVIFISIR
;
A
#
# COMPACT_ATOMS: atom_id res chain seq x y z
N MET A 1 -1.97 -8.59 7.33
CA MET A 1 -2.42 -7.27 6.86
C MET A 1 -3.89 -7.33 6.44
N LEU A 2 -4.72 -6.35 6.80
CA LEU A 2 -6.15 -6.35 6.42
C LEU A 2 -6.37 -6.13 4.92
N SER A 3 -5.52 -5.34 4.27
CA SER A 3 -5.55 -5.07 2.82
C SER A 3 -5.55 -6.36 1.99
N ASN A 4 -4.78 -7.35 2.43
CA ASN A 4 -4.75 -8.67 1.80
C ASN A 4 -6.06 -9.44 1.92
N ILE A 5 -6.74 -9.34 3.08
CA ILE A 5 -8.06 -9.95 3.26
C ILE A 5 -9.05 -9.28 2.31
N GLY A 6 -9.07 -7.95 2.30
CA GLY A 6 -9.93 -7.18 1.40
C GLY A 6 -9.73 -7.58 -0.06
N PHE A 7 -8.49 -7.76 -0.50
CA PHE A 7 -8.18 -8.27 -1.84
C PHE A 7 -8.79 -9.65 -2.10
N VAL A 8 -8.56 -10.63 -1.21
CA VAL A 8 -9.06 -12.00 -1.40
C VAL A 8 -10.59 -12.04 -1.43
N GLU A 9 -11.24 -11.36 -0.49
CA GLU A 9 -12.71 -11.32 -0.40
C GLU A 9 -13.33 -10.59 -1.60
N ALA A 10 -12.78 -9.44 -2.00
CA ALA A 10 -13.26 -8.72 -3.18
C ALA A 10 -13.12 -9.56 -4.45
N MET A 11 -11.99 -10.25 -4.63
CA MET A 11 -11.76 -11.13 -5.80
C MET A 11 -12.66 -12.37 -5.81
N SER A 12 -13.14 -12.80 -4.64
CA SER A 12 -14.10 -13.90 -4.50
C SER A 12 -15.51 -13.47 -4.93
N ASP A 13 -15.88 -12.21 -4.66
CA ASP A 13 -17.16 -11.63 -5.10
C ASP A 13 -17.18 -11.35 -6.61
N MET A 14 -16.14 -10.68 -7.12
CA MET A 14 -15.98 -10.37 -8.54
C MET A 14 -14.50 -10.30 -8.91
N ASN A 15 -14.14 -10.70 -10.14
CA ASN A 15 -12.78 -10.53 -10.63
C ASN A 15 -12.53 -9.07 -11.07
N TYR A 16 -12.36 -8.17 -10.10
CA TYR A 16 -12.02 -6.76 -10.36
C TYR A 16 -10.64 -6.64 -11.03
N ASP A 17 -10.49 -5.67 -11.94
CA ASP A 17 -9.23 -5.44 -12.68
C ASP A 17 -8.26 -4.52 -11.93
N CYS A 18 -8.79 -3.68 -11.03
CA CYS A 18 -8.04 -2.65 -10.32
C CYS A 18 -8.23 -2.79 -8.81
N VAL A 19 -7.12 -2.69 -8.08
CA VAL A 19 -7.03 -2.76 -6.62
C VAL A 19 -6.56 -1.40 -6.13
N VAL A 20 -7.38 -0.73 -5.32
CA VAL A 20 -7.03 0.54 -4.69
C VAL A 20 -6.89 0.30 -3.19
N ILE A 21 -5.67 0.42 -2.69
CA ILE A 21 -5.38 0.37 -1.25
C ILE A 21 -5.42 1.80 -0.74
N HIS A 22 -6.26 2.06 0.24
CA HIS A 22 -6.62 3.42 0.61
C HIS A 22 -6.89 3.56 2.11
N ASP A 23 -6.14 4.42 2.76
CA ASP A 23 -6.37 4.82 4.14
C ASP A 23 -7.66 5.65 4.25
N VAL A 24 -8.54 5.28 5.17
CA VAL A 24 -9.89 5.87 5.28
C VAL A 24 -9.89 7.36 5.64
N ASP A 25 -8.77 7.87 6.14
CA ASP A 25 -8.57 9.24 6.61
C ASP A 25 -7.85 10.14 5.59
N ILE A 26 -7.52 9.66 4.40
CA ILE A 26 -6.87 10.46 3.34
C ILE A 26 -7.85 10.63 2.19
N LEU A 27 -8.13 11.85 1.75
CA LEU A 27 -9.05 12.11 0.62
C LEU A 27 -8.40 13.02 -0.41
N PRO A 28 -8.59 12.78 -1.72
CA PRO A 28 -8.04 13.63 -2.76
C PRO A 28 -8.71 15.02 -2.71
N GLU A 29 -7.92 16.08 -2.85
CA GLU A 29 -8.43 17.46 -2.94
C GLU A 29 -8.79 17.87 -4.37
N ASP A 30 -8.34 17.09 -5.36
CA ASP A 30 -8.51 17.35 -6.79
C ASP A 30 -9.12 16.13 -7.50
N ASP A 31 -10.18 16.35 -8.28
CA ASP A 31 -10.90 15.30 -9.00
C ASP A 31 -10.14 14.75 -10.21
N ARG A 32 -9.03 15.39 -10.59
CA ARG A 32 -8.08 14.89 -11.60
C ARG A 32 -7.12 13.85 -11.03
N ASN A 33 -7.13 13.62 -9.71
CA ASN A 33 -6.43 12.51 -9.07
C ASN A 33 -7.21 11.20 -9.28
N LEU A 34 -7.18 10.67 -10.51
CA LEU A 34 -8.07 9.58 -10.93
C LEU A 34 -7.69 8.23 -10.30
N TYR A 35 -8.63 7.57 -9.64
CA TYR A 35 -8.42 6.27 -8.98
C TYR A 35 -8.46 5.14 -10.01
N ILE A 36 -7.37 5.03 -10.76
CA ILE A 36 -7.21 4.08 -11.85
C ILE A 36 -5.97 3.22 -11.61
N CYS A 37 -5.92 2.11 -12.35
CA CYS A 37 -4.74 1.26 -12.45
C CYS A 37 -4.13 1.40 -13.85
N ALA A 38 -2.82 1.21 -13.94
CA ALA A 38 -2.05 1.25 -15.17
C ALA A 38 -1.07 0.07 -15.25
N ASP A 39 -0.18 0.08 -16.25
CA ASP A 39 0.84 -0.96 -16.44
C ASP A 39 1.88 -1.00 -15.30
N ASN A 40 1.93 0.05 -14.49
CA ASN A 40 2.74 0.16 -13.28
C ASN A 40 1.86 0.61 -12.10
N PRO A 41 2.20 0.22 -10.85
CA PRO A 41 1.53 0.72 -9.65
C PRO A 41 1.61 2.24 -9.52
N ILE A 42 0.53 2.86 -9.02
CA ILE A 42 0.43 4.32 -8.90
C ILE A 42 0.30 4.71 -7.43
N HIS A 43 1.22 5.52 -6.92
CA HIS A 43 1.10 6.15 -5.61
C HIS A 43 0.37 7.50 -5.74
N MET A 44 -0.85 7.57 -5.21
CA MET A 44 -1.79 8.67 -5.41
C MET A 44 -1.69 9.75 -4.32
N ALA A 45 -1.29 9.37 -3.10
CA ALA A 45 -1.21 10.25 -1.93
C ALA A 45 0.15 10.97 -1.83
N VAL A 46 0.50 11.78 -2.84
CA VAL A 46 1.84 12.37 -2.98
C VAL A 46 2.08 13.53 -2.00
N LYS A 47 1.11 14.43 -1.86
CA LYS A 47 1.16 15.63 -1.02
C LYS A 47 0.00 15.60 -0.02
N VAL A 48 0.22 14.93 1.12
CA VAL A 48 -0.81 14.78 2.16
C VAL A 48 -0.69 15.89 3.20
N GLU A 49 -1.82 16.47 3.62
CA GLU A 49 -1.92 17.55 4.60
C GLU A 49 -1.16 17.24 5.91
N GLN A 50 -1.31 16.04 6.49
CA GLN A 50 -0.59 15.65 7.72
C GLN A 50 0.94 15.67 7.60
N PHE A 51 1.48 15.58 6.38
CA PHE A 51 2.92 15.69 6.10
C PHE A 51 3.32 17.09 5.62
N GLY A 52 2.43 18.08 5.77
CA GLY A 52 2.65 19.46 5.34
C GLY A 52 2.66 19.61 3.82
N TYR A 53 1.84 18.82 3.12
CA TYR A 53 1.75 18.80 1.65
C TYR A 53 3.09 18.52 0.95
N ARG A 54 3.89 17.64 1.56
CA ARG A 54 5.17 17.18 1.02
C ARG A 54 5.24 15.67 1.09
N LEU A 55 5.93 15.09 0.12
CA LEU A 55 6.29 13.69 0.15
C LEU A 55 7.29 13.47 1.30
N PRO A 56 7.03 12.55 2.25
CA PRO A 56 7.93 12.32 3.40
C PRO A 56 9.35 11.89 3.00
N TYR A 57 9.46 10.99 2.02
CA TYR A 57 10.69 10.48 1.41
C TYR A 57 10.37 9.78 0.08
N GLU A 58 11.38 9.58 -0.77
CA GLU A 58 11.17 9.15 -2.16
C GLU A 58 10.49 7.79 -2.30
N GLU A 59 10.79 6.86 -1.39
CA GLU A 59 10.24 5.51 -1.38
C GLU A 59 8.85 5.41 -0.72
N PHE A 60 8.29 6.52 -0.25
CA PHE A 60 7.00 6.53 0.43
C PHE A 60 5.85 6.20 -0.53
N ILE A 61 5.07 5.17 -0.17
CA ILE A 61 3.88 4.71 -0.90
C ILE A 61 2.62 4.52 -0.01
N GLY A 62 2.67 5.03 1.23
CA GLY A 62 1.55 4.92 2.17
C GLY A 62 0.36 5.81 1.79
N GLY A 63 -0.75 5.65 2.48
CA GLY A 63 -1.97 6.41 2.21
C GLY A 63 -2.80 5.83 1.08
N VAL A 64 -2.44 6.08 -0.17
CA VAL A 64 -3.21 5.59 -1.33
C VAL A 64 -2.29 5.11 -2.45
N THR A 65 -2.38 3.82 -2.77
CA THR A 65 -1.64 3.20 -3.88
C THR A 65 -2.53 2.22 -4.66
N THR A 66 -2.42 2.25 -5.98
CA THR A 66 -3.21 1.40 -6.89
C THR A 66 -2.35 0.34 -7.57
N PHE A 67 -2.96 -0.81 -7.83
CA PHE A 67 -2.36 -1.96 -8.50
C PHE A 67 -3.38 -2.60 -9.44
N SER A 68 -2.99 -3.00 -10.64
CA SER A 68 -3.77 -3.97 -11.39
C SER A 68 -3.89 -5.27 -10.58
N ASN A 69 -4.95 -6.03 -10.82
CA ASN A 69 -5.13 -7.34 -10.19
C ASN A 69 -3.92 -8.27 -10.44
N ALA A 70 -3.35 -8.22 -11.65
CA ALA A 70 -2.16 -8.97 -12.01
C ALA A 70 -0.93 -8.53 -11.19
N GLN A 71 -0.67 -7.23 -11.11
CA GLN A 71 0.43 -6.67 -10.31
C GLN A 71 0.33 -7.09 -8.84
N TYR A 72 -0.84 -6.93 -8.22
CA TYR A 72 -1.02 -7.23 -6.79
C TYR A 72 -0.78 -8.71 -6.48
N ARG A 73 -1.22 -9.61 -7.36
CA ARG A 73 -0.93 -11.05 -7.26
C ARG A 73 0.55 -11.36 -7.46
N GLU A 74 1.17 -10.73 -8.46
CA GLU A 74 2.57 -10.98 -8.82
C GLU A 74 3.52 -10.59 -7.67
N ILE A 75 3.31 -9.44 -7.03
CA ILE A 75 4.10 -9.00 -5.87
C ILE A 75 3.75 -9.75 -4.57
N ASN A 76 2.78 -10.68 -4.63
CA ASN A 76 2.26 -11.44 -3.51
C ASN A 76 1.73 -10.54 -2.37
N GLY A 77 1.05 -9.44 -2.72
CA GLY A 77 0.43 -8.48 -1.79
C GLY A 77 1.37 -7.93 -0.70
N PHE A 78 0.77 -7.48 0.42
CA PHE A 78 1.51 -7.03 1.59
C PHE A 78 2.12 -8.18 2.39
N SER A 79 3.23 -7.91 3.09
CA SER A 79 3.69 -8.80 4.17
C SER A 79 2.67 -8.90 5.31
N ASN A 80 2.44 -10.12 5.80
CA ASN A 80 1.61 -10.38 6.98
C ASN A 80 2.38 -10.30 8.30
N LEU A 81 3.67 -9.95 8.29
CA LEU A 81 4.52 -9.90 9.49
C LEU A 81 4.40 -8.58 10.26
N TYR A 82 3.87 -7.54 9.63
CA TYR A 82 3.73 -6.22 10.25
C TYR A 82 2.47 -6.17 11.13
N PHE A 83 2.70 -6.15 12.45
CA PHE A 83 1.70 -5.85 13.47
C PHE A 83 2.11 -4.56 14.19
N GLY A 84 1.16 -3.63 14.33
CA GLY A 84 1.42 -2.26 14.78
C GLY A 84 1.87 -1.35 13.63
N TRP A 85 2.27 -0.12 13.94
CA TRP A 85 2.51 0.91 12.92
C TRP A 85 3.91 0.85 12.31
N GLY A 86 3.96 0.84 10.97
CA GLY A 86 5.09 1.21 10.14
C GLY A 86 5.93 0.05 9.59
N GLY A 87 6.47 0.29 8.39
CA GLY A 87 7.39 -0.58 7.64
C GLY A 87 6.71 -1.50 6.63
N GLU A 88 5.39 -1.66 6.68
CA GLU A 88 4.61 -2.43 5.73
C GLU A 88 4.62 -1.82 4.32
N ASP A 89 4.51 -0.50 4.22
CA ASP A 89 4.50 0.21 2.93
C ASP A 89 5.89 0.20 2.30
N ASP A 90 6.93 0.36 3.13
CA ASP A 90 8.33 0.26 2.69
C ASP A 90 8.67 -1.16 2.19
N ASP A 91 8.14 -2.21 2.83
CA ASP A 91 8.26 -3.59 2.35
C ASP A 91 7.53 -3.78 1.02
N LEU A 92 6.33 -3.21 0.90
CA LEU A 92 5.54 -3.26 -0.32
C LEU A 92 6.26 -2.56 -1.49
N TYR A 93 6.85 -1.39 -1.25
CA TYR A 93 7.65 -0.68 -2.25
C TYR A 93 8.83 -1.53 -2.75
N ARG A 94 9.51 -2.24 -1.84
CA ARG A 94 10.60 -3.15 -2.23
C ARG A 94 10.12 -4.30 -3.12
N ARG A 95 8.89 -4.79 -2.91
CA ARG A 95 8.29 -5.81 -3.78
C ARG A 95 7.98 -5.29 -5.17
N ILE A 96 7.47 -4.07 -5.27
CA ILE A 96 7.25 -3.39 -6.56
C ILE A 96 8.56 -3.39 -7.35
N LEU A 97 9.64 -2.92 -6.74
CA LEU A 97 10.96 -2.87 -7.40
C LEU A 97 11.52 -4.25 -7.75
N TYR A 98 11.36 -5.24 -6.86
CA TYR A 98 11.85 -6.60 -7.09
C TYR A 98 11.17 -7.27 -8.30
N HIS A 99 9.90 -6.96 -8.54
CA HIS A 99 9.15 -7.42 -9.71
C HIS A 99 9.33 -6.53 -10.95
N ASN A 100 10.32 -5.63 -10.94
CA ASN A 100 10.65 -4.71 -12.04
C ASN A 100 9.50 -3.76 -12.43
N TYR A 101 8.60 -3.49 -11.50
CA TYR A 101 7.64 -2.41 -11.67
C TYR A 101 8.27 -1.07 -11.29
N GLU A 102 7.90 -0.03 -12.01
CA GLU A 102 8.18 1.35 -11.64
C GLU A 102 7.03 1.88 -10.79
N LEU A 103 7.34 2.78 -9.84
CA LEU A 103 6.29 3.48 -9.13
C LEU A 103 5.94 4.77 -9.88
N ILE A 104 4.70 4.88 -10.34
CA ILE A 104 4.20 6.11 -10.97
C ILE A 104 3.53 6.98 -9.91
N ARG A 105 3.62 8.30 -10.10
CA ARG A 105 2.86 9.28 -9.32
C ARG A 105 2.08 10.20 -10.26
N PRO A 106 0.90 10.68 -9.86
CA PRO A 106 0.19 11.74 -10.57
C PRO A 106 1.08 12.98 -10.72
N PHE A 107 0.71 13.87 -11.66
CA PHE A 107 1.30 15.20 -11.70
C PHE A 107 1.19 15.86 -10.32
N GLU A 108 2.25 16.57 -9.94
CA GLU A 108 2.46 17.08 -8.59
C GLU A 108 1.30 17.91 -8.02
N ASP A 109 0.52 18.58 -8.88
CA ASP A 109 -0.62 19.41 -8.46
C ASP A 109 -1.92 18.60 -8.32
N PHE A 110 -1.96 17.36 -8.81
CA PHE A 110 -3.13 16.47 -8.74
C PHE A 110 -3.03 15.50 -7.57
N GLY A 111 -1.81 15.10 -7.17
CA GLY A 111 -1.59 14.18 -6.04
C GLY A 111 -1.75 14.81 -4.64
N ILE A 112 -2.57 15.85 -4.50
CA ILE A 112 -2.82 16.56 -3.24
C ILE A 112 -3.98 15.90 -2.51
N CYS A 113 -3.77 15.59 -1.22
CA CYS A 113 -4.77 14.96 -0.38
C CYS A 113 -4.90 15.66 0.98
N GLY A 114 -6.14 15.84 1.43
CA GLY A 114 -6.46 16.22 2.81
C GLY A 114 -6.38 15.02 3.74
N SER A 115 -6.23 15.26 5.05
CA SER A 115 -6.17 14.19 6.05
C SER A 115 -7.08 14.45 7.24
N VAL A 116 -7.80 13.42 7.69
CA VAL A 116 -8.58 13.47 8.91
C VAL A 116 -7.66 13.26 10.10
N LEU A 117 -7.43 14.32 10.89
CA LEU A 117 -6.49 14.28 12.01
C LEU A 117 -6.88 13.24 13.07
N HIS A 118 -5.93 12.36 13.38
CA HIS A 118 -6.04 11.39 14.46
C HIS A 118 -4.71 11.21 15.19
N LYS A 119 -4.72 10.52 16.33
CA LYS A 119 -3.49 10.17 17.04
C LYS A 119 -2.82 8.99 16.34
N GLU A 120 -1.54 9.13 16.01
CA GLU A 120 -0.75 8.02 15.46
C GLU A 120 -0.70 6.83 16.44
N ALA A 121 -0.74 5.62 15.89
CA ALA A 121 -0.49 4.40 16.64
C ALA A 121 0.99 4.28 17.03
N LEU A 122 1.28 3.50 18.07
CA LEU A 122 2.66 3.26 18.49
C LEU A 122 3.41 2.48 17.40
N LYS A 123 4.61 2.98 17.07
CA LYS A 123 5.51 2.37 16.10
C LYS A 123 5.93 0.99 16.59
N SER A 124 5.80 -0.02 15.74
CA SER A 124 6.22 -1.38 16.09
C SER A 124 7.74 -1.44 16.34
N SER A 125 8.16 -2.09 17.42
CA SER A 125 9.59 -2.30 17.72
C SER A 125 10.26 -3.21 16.69
N ASP A 126 9.49 -4.13 16.09
CA ASP A 126 10.01 -5.15 15.17
C ASP A 126 10.10 -4.67 13.71
N ARG A 127 9.53 -3.51 13.36
CA ARG A 127 9.49 -3.03 11.96
C ARG A 127 10.86 -2.98 11.27
N LYS A 128 11.89 -2.52 11.99
CA LYS A 128 13.26 -2.43 11.44
C LYS A 128 13.86 -3.81 11.19
N LYS A 129 13.52 -4.78 12.03
CA LYS A 129 13.94 -6.17 11.89
C LYS A 129 13.29 -6.79 10.65
N TYR A 130 12.00 -6.56 10.42
CA TYR A 130 11.30 -7.07 9.24
C TYR A 130 11.79 -6.41 7.95
N LEU A 131 12.05 -5.11 7.95
CA LEU A 131 12.65 -4.43 6.80
C LEU A 131 14.03 -4.99 6.46
N LYS A 132 14.90 -5.17 7.46
CA LYS A 132 16.21 -5.79 7.24
C LYS A 132 16.09 -7.23 6.75
N PHE A 133 15.09 -7.98 7.22
CA PHE A 133 14.82 -9.33 6.74
C PHE A 133 14.40 -9.34 5.27
N SER A 134 13.54 -8.42 4.87
CA SER A 134 13.07 -8.21 3.49
C SER A 134 14.22 -7.95 2.51
N GLU A 135 15.21 -7.14 2.91
CA GLU A 135 16.43 -6.85 2.11
C GLU A 135 17.27 -8.08 1.81
N ASN A 136 17.38 -9.04 2.73
CA ASN A 136 18.40 -10.10 2.66
C ASN A 136 17.93 -11.38 1.95
N LEU A 137 16.64 -11.52 1.64
CA LEU A 137 16.05 -12.79 1.20
C LEU A 137 15.43 -12.79 -0.19
N GLY A 138 15.51 -11.69 -0.95
CA GLY A 138 14.87 -11.64 -2.27
C GLY A 138 13.37 -11.95 -2.21
N LEU A 139 12.70 -11.45 -1.16
CA LEU A 139 11.25 -11.48 -0.95
C LEU A 139 10.58 -12.86 -1.08
N ILE A 140 10.67 -13.66 -0.02
CA ILE A 140 9.68 -14.72 0.26
C ILE A 140 8.92 -14.31 1.52
N VAL A 141 7.69 -13.81 1.38
CA VAL A 141 6.70 -13.99 2.43
C VAL A 141 5.82 -15.16 2.05
N LEU A 142 6.21 -16.29 2.65
CA LEU A 142 5.50 -17.54 2.89
C LEU A 142 4.05 -17.57 2.41
N ASN A 143 3.76 -18.58 1.59
CA ASN A 143 2.46 -19.07 1.14
C ASN A 143 1.46 -19.47 2.27
N ASN A 144 1.54 -18.85 3.44
CA ASN A 144 0.70 -19.19 4.58
C ASN A 144 -0.32 -18.07 4.83
N PHE A 145 -1.26 -17.90 3.89
CA PHE A 145 -2.57 -17.35 4.23
C PHE A 145 -3.34 -18.42 4.99
N VAL A 146 -3.37 -18.30 6.32
CA VAL A 146 -4.40 -18.96 7.12
C VAL A 146 -5.10 -17.87 7.92
N ILE A 147 -6.27 -17.48 7.44
CA ILE A 147 -7.13 -16.50 8.09
C ILE A 147 -8.48 -17.19 8.30
N PHE A 148 -8.89 -17.33 9.56
CA PHE A 148 -10.24 -17.78 9.90
C PHE A 148 -11.11 -16.53 10.07
N ILE A 149 -11.92 -16.22 9.06
CA ILE A 149 -12.93 -15.16 9.17
C ILE A 149 -14.22 -15.81 9.68
N SER A 150 -14.56 -15.60 10.95
CA SER A 150 -15.88 -15.95 11.47
C SER A 150 -16.82 -14.78 11.22
N ILE A 151 -17.57 -14.84 10.13
CA ILE A 151 -18.71 -13.96 9.92
C ILE A 151 -19.87 -14.57 10.71
N ARG A 152 -20.34 -13.88 11.76
CA ARG A 152 -21.56 -14.26 12.49
C ARG A 152 -22.78 -13.61 11.82
#